data_AF-A0A2Z6AAW5-F1
#
_entry.id   AF-A0A2Z6AAW5-F1
#
_cell.length_a   1.000
_cell.length_b   1.000
_cell.length_c   1.000
_cell.angle_alpha   90.00
_cell.angle_beta   90.00
_cell.angle_gamma   90.00
#
_symmetry.space_group_name_H-M   'P 1'
#
loop_
_entity.id
_entity.type
_entity.pdbx_description
1 polymer ?
#
loop_
_entity_poly.entity_id
_entity_poly.type
_entity_poly.pdbx_seq_one_letter_code
_entity_poly.pdbx_strand_id
1 'polypeptide(L)'
;MSETMIRNQKRIRAVLQSRAFKRLFLREAEIAEVEPDGVEVTAQRLFFGEGGLLKRDAEAVLADLRDYCRAQSSGFSPDPLIMAKMAGRREVWLRIMEFLNLDEKLVQTLMEVDDGY
;
A
#
# COMPACT_ATOMS: atom_id res chain seq x y z
N MET A 1 16.85 -11.93 -27.98
CA MET A 1 16.69 -12.87 -26.84
C MET A 1 15.56 -13.84 -27.16
N SER A 2 15.71 -15.13 -26.82
CA SER A 2 14.70 -16.16 -27.08
C SER A 2 13.43 -15.95 -26.21
N GLU A 3 12.26 -16.15 -26.81
CA GLU A 3 10.94 -16.00 -26.18
C GLU A 3 10.77 -16.89 -24.93
N THR A 4 11.38 -18.07 -24.94
CA THR A 4 11.43 -19.01 -23.82
C THR A 4 12.20 -18.41 -22.62
N MET A 5 13.26 -17.64 -22.89
CA MET A 5 14.10 -17.01 -21.87
C MET A 5 13.35 -15.87 -21.17
N ILE A 6 12.58 -15.08 -21.93
CA ILE A 6 11.73 -13.99 -21.42
C ILE A 6 10.61 -14.56 -20.53
N ARG A 7 9.96 -15.64 -20.97
CA ARG A 7 8.91 -16.33 -20.19
C ARG A 7 9.47 -16.90 -18.87
N ASN A 8 10.70 -17.43 -18.88
CA ASN A 8 11.38 -17.92 -17.68
C ASN A 8 11.72 -16.80 -16.69
N GLN A 9 12.20 -15.64 -17.17
CA GLN A 9 12.48 -14.48 -16.32
C GLN A 9 11.22 -13.93 -15.65
N LYS A 10 10.10 -13.82 -16.38
CA LYS A 10 8.81 -13.42 -15.81
C LYS A 10 8.35 -14.39 -14.72
N ARG A 11 8.51 -15.70 -14.95
CA ARG A 11 8.19 -16.74 -13.96
C ARG A 11 9.05 -16.64 -12.70
N ILE A 12 10.36 -16.46 -12.85
CA ILE A 12 11.29 -16.30 -11.73
C ILE A 12 10.92 -15.06 -10.91
N ARG A 13 10.62 -13.93 -11.56
CA ARG A 13 10.23 -12.69 -10.90
C ARG A 13 8.91 -12.85 -10.11
N ALA A 14 7.91 -13.50 -10.70
CA ALA A 14 6.64 -13.79 -10.02
C ALA A 14 6.82 -14.71 -8.81
N VAL A 15 7.70 -15.71 -8.89
CA VAL A 15 8.03 -16.61 -7.77
C VAL A 15 8.74 -15.84 -6.64
N LEU A 16 9.68 -14.96 -6.98
CA LEU A 16 10.37 -14.13 -5.99
C LEU A 16 9.40 -13.15 -5.30
N GLN A 17 8.52 -12.49 -6.05
CA GLN A 17 7.47 -11.63 -5.51
C GLN A 17 6.51 -12.41 -4.60
N SER A 18 6.05 -13.61 -5.03
CA SER A 18 5.19 -14.47 -4.21
C SER A 18 5.87 -14.92 -2.90
N ARG A 19 7.17 -15.24 -2.95
CA ARG A 19 7.95 -15.62 -1.75
C ARG A 19 8.20 -14.45 -0.80
N ALA A 20 8.43 -13.26 -1.33
CA ALA A 20 8.55 -12.04 -0.52
C ALA A 20 7.21 -11.70 0.14
N PHE A 21 6.12 -11.77 -0.62
CA PHE A 21 4.75 -11.58 -0.15
C PHE A 21 4.42 -12.58 0.97
N LYS A 22 4.59 -13.89 0.74
CA LYS A 22 4.35 -14.92 1.77
C LYS A 22 5.17 -14.71 3.04
N ARG A 23 6.44 -14.28 2.91
CA ARG A 23 7.27 -13.98 4.09
C ARG A 23 6.82 -12.75 4.85
N LEU A 24 6.27 -11.76 4.16
CA LEU A 24 5.70 -10.58 4.79
C LEU A 24 4.47 -10.96 5.63
N PHE A 25 3.54 -11.72 5.05
CA PHE A 25 2.25 -12.05 5.67
C PHE A 25 2.27 -13.25 6.64
N LEU A 26 3.24 -14.17 6.52
CA LEU A 26 3.40 -15.26 7.50
C LEU A 26 4.10 -14.78 8.78
N ARG A 27 4.87 -13.70 8.71
CA ARG A 27 5.52 -13.08 9.87
C ARG A 27 4.54 -12.26 10.71
N GLU A 28 3.45 -11.77 10.12
CA GLU A 28 2.38 -11.07 10.87
C GLU A 28 1.76 -11.93 11.95
N ALA A 29 1.57 -13.24 11.72
CA ALA A 29 1.04 -14.16 12.72
C ALA A 29 1.97 -14.31 13.93
N GLU A 30 3.29 -14.29 13.71
CA GLU A 30 4.30 -14.33 14.78
C GLU A 30 4.48 -12.99 15.48
N ILE A 31 4.31 -11.86 14.77
CA ILE A 31 4.43 -10.50 15.33
C ILE A 31 3.19 -10.15 16.19
N ALA A 32 1.99 -10.53 15.75
CA ALA A 32 0.75 -10.25 16.45
C ALA A 32 0.61 -11.00 17.79
N GLU A 33 1.31 -12.14 17.96
CA GLU A 33 1.41 -12.83 19.26
C GLU A 33 2.33 -12.11 20.26
N VAL A 34 3.24 -11.24 19.78
CA VAL A 34 4.29 -10.62 20.61
C VAL A 34 3.99 -9.15 20.93
N GLU A 35 3.37 -8.41 20.01
CA GLU A 35 2.97 -7.01 20.24
C GLU A 35 1.53 -6.77 19.77
N PRO A 36 0.58 -6.40 20.66
CA PRO A 36 -0.81 -6.15 20.29
C PRO A 36 -1.00 -5.02 19.27
N ASP A 37 -0.02 -4.12 19.14
CA ASP A 37 0.01 -3.01 18.18
C ASP A 37 0.93 -3.27 16.97
N GLY A 38 1.37 -4.53 16.77
CA GLY A 38 2.48 -4.87 15.88
C GLY A 38 2.31 -4.47 14.41
N VAL A 39 1.09 -4.41 13.90
CA VAL A 39 0.82 -3.98 12.51
C VAL A 39 0.98 -2.48 12.34
N GLU A 40 0.51 -1.68 13.30
CA GLU A 40 0.67 -0.22 13.30
C GLU A 40 2.15 0.15 13.34
N VAL A 41 2.88 -0.42 14.29
CA VAL A 41 4.32 -0.20 14.47
C VAL A 41 5.12 -0.68 13.24
N THR A 42 4.70 -1.79 12.61
CA THR A 42 5.34 -2.27 11.39
C THR A 42 5.08 -1.34 10.21
N ALA A 43 3.84 -0.85 10.05
CA ALA A 43 3.50 0.13 9.03
C ALA A 43 4.30 1.42 9.24
N GLN A 44 4.38 1.92 10.47
CA GLN A 44 5.17 3.12 10.77
C GLN A 44 6.65 2.93 10.41
N ARG A 45 7.28 1.80 10.77
CA ARG A 45 8.68 1.51 10.38
C ARG A 45 8.88 1.39 8.87
N LEU A 46 7.88 0.87 8.16
CA LEU A 46 7.94 0.71 6.72
C LEU A 46 7.92 2.07 6.01
N PHE A 47 6.99 2.94 6.37
CA PHE A 47 6.72 4.19 5.66
C PHE A 47 7.52 5.40 6.19
N PHE A 48 7.86 5.45 7.47
CA PHE A 48 8.62 6.55 8.07
C PHE A 48 10.12 6.23 8.23
N GLY A 49 10.94 7.24 8.05
CA GLY A 49 12.38 7.24 8.28
C GLY A 49 12.77 7.90 9.61
N GLU A 50 14.04 8.28 9.73
CA GLU A 50 14.51 9.02 10.91
C GLU A 50 13.79 10.38 11.05
N GLY A 51 13.49 10.77 12.29
CA GLY A 51 12.80 12.02 12.58
C GLY A 51 11.29 12.00 12.33
N GLY A 52 10.69 10.84 12.06
CA GLY A 52 9.24 10.72 11.86
C GLY A 52 8.75 11.29 10.53
N LEU A 53 9.65 11.49 9.56
CA LEU A 53 9.31 11.93 8.21
C LEU A 53 9.03 10.72 7.31
N LEU A 54 8.11 10.88 6.36
CA LEU A 54 7.88 9.85 5.34
C LEU A 54 9.15 9.66 4.50
N LYS A 55 9.45 8.41 4.16
CA LYS A 55 10.49 8.10 3.19
C LYS A 55 10.01 8.54 1.80
N ARG A 56 10.92 9.02 0.95
CA ARG A 56 10.58 9.40 -0.43
C ARG A 56 9.90 8.27 -1.23
N ASP A 57 10.38 7.04 -1.07
CA ASP A 57 9.77 5.88 -1.73
C ASP A 57 8.38 5.57 -1.16
N ALA A 58 8.17 5.86 0.13
CA ALA A 58 6.88 5.71 0.79
C ALA A 58 5.86 6.73 0.27
N GLU A 59 6.27 7.99 0.07
CA GLU A 59 5.42 9.03 -0.53
C GLU A 59 4.94 8.62 -1.92
N ALA A 60 5.85 8.14 -2.78
CA ALA A 60 5.50 7.70 -4.14
C ALA A 60 4.52 6.51 -4.13
N VAL A 61 4.73 5.53 -3.23
CA VAL A 61 3.83 4.38 -3.10
C VAL A 61 2.47 4.79 -2.54
N LEU A 62 2.44 5.68 -1.55
CA LEU A 62 1.19 6.18 -0.97
C LEU A 62 0.39 7.00 -1.98
N ALA A 63 1.03 7.81 -2.81
CA ALA A 63 0.37 8.54 -3.89
C ALA A 63 -0.26 7.58 -4.93
N ASP A 64 0.48 6.57 -5.39
CA ASP A 64 -0.07 5.56 -6.32
C ASP A 64 -1.25 4.78 -5.70
N LEU A 65 -1.13 4.38 -4.44
CA LEU A 65 -2.19 3.67 -3.72
C LEU A 65 -3.44 4.53 -3.53
N ARG A 66 -3.28 5.82 -3.22
CA ARG A 66 -4.38 6.79 -3.12
C ARG A 66 -5.20 6.83 -4.40
N ASP A 67 -4.54 6.88 -5.55
CA ASP A 67 -5.19 6.95 -6.86
C ASP A 67 -5.83 5.63 -7.25
N TYR A 68 -5.08 4.52 -7.09
CA TYR A 68 -5.56 3.17 -7.38
C TYR A 68 -6.80 2.80 -6.55
N CYS A 69 -6.81 3.18 -5.27
CA CYS A 69 -7.93 2.95 -4.35
C CYS A 69 -9.05 3.98 -4.50
N ARG A 70 -8.88 5.02 -5.34
CA ARG A 70 -9.81 6.13 -5.50
C ARG A 70 -10.14 6.79 -4.15
N ALA A 71 -9.12 7.01 -3.34
CA ALA A 71 -9.25 7.57 -2.00
C ALA A 71 -9.89 8.97 -1.99
N GLN A 72 -9.77 9.72 -3.09
CA GLN A 72 -10.33 11.08 -3.20
C GLN A 72 -11.45 11.22 -4.25
N SER A 73 -11.78 10.16 -4.99
CA SER A 73 -12.79 10.21 -6.04
C SER A 73 -13.95 9.24 -5.78
N SER A 74 -15.11 9.54 -6.35
CA SER A 74 -16.26 8.64 -6.26
C SER A 74 -15.93 7.29 -6.89
N GLY A 75 -16.09 6.22 -6.12
CA GLY A 75 -16.00 4.84 -6.58
C GLY A 75 -17.29 4.34 -7.25
N PHE A 76 -18.27 5.22 -7.50
CA PHE A 76 -19.56 4.84 -8.07
C PHE A 76 -19.39 4.18 -9.44
N SER A 77 -20.09 3.07 -9.63
CA SER A 77 -20.24 2.39 -10.90
C SER A 77 -21.67 1.88 -10.98
N PRO A 78 -22.33 1.95 -12.16
CA PRO A 78 -23.63 1.32 -12.36
C PRO A 78 -23.57 -0.22 -12.24
N ASP A 79 -22.38 -0.81 -12.35
CA ASP A 79 -22.15 -2.23 -12.05
C ASP A 79 -21.88 -2.42 -10.54
N PRO A 80 -22.75 -3.13 -9.80
CA PRO A 80 -22.59 -3.37 -8.37
C PRO A 80 -21.30 -4.11 -8.00
N LEU A 81 -20.79 -4.99 -8.88
CA LEU A 81 -19.55 -5.73 -8.62
C LEU A 81 -18.32 -4.84 -8.72
N ILE A 82 -18.33 -3.89 -9.66
CA ILE A 82 -17.27 -2.88 -9.77
C ILE A 82 -17.33 -1.98 -8.55
N MET A 83 -18.51 -1.51 -8.16
CA MET A 83 -18.69 -0.66 -6.98
C MET A 83 -18.19 -1.34 -5.70
N ALA A 84 -18.53 -2.60 -5.46
CA ALA A 84 -18.08 -3.36 -4.30
C ALA A 84 -16.54 -3.50 -4.27
N LYS A 85 -15.90 -3.75 -5.42
CA LYS A 85 -14.43 -3.79 -5.52
C LYS A 85 -13.80 -2.43 -5.21
N MET A 86 -14.37 -1.34 -5.72
CA MET A 86 -13.87 0.01 -5.42
C MET A 86 -13.98 0.33 -3.93
N ALA A 87 -15.11 0.01 -3.31
CA ALA A 87 -15.34 0.21 -1.89
C ALA A 87 -14.32 -0.55 -1.04
N GLY A 88 -14.11 -1.85 -1.30
CA GLY A 88 -13.13 -2.64 -0.56
C GLY A 88 -11.69 -2.12 -0.71
N ARG A 89 -11.31 -1.61 -1.88
CA ARG A 89 -9.98 -0.99 -2.06
C ARG A 89 -9.84 0.31 -1.28
N ARG A 90 -10.88 1.14 -1.26
CA ARG A 90 -10.91 2.36 -0.45
C ARG A 90 -10.78 2.05 1.04
N GLU A 91 -11.45 1.01 1.54
CA GLU A 91 -11.32 0.58 2.94
C GLU A 91 -9.89 0.14 3.28
N VAL A 92 -9.21 -0.59 2.38
CA VAL A 92 -7.80 -0.97 2.58
C VAL A 92 -6.91 0.27 2.68
N TRP A 93 -7.11 1.26 1.81
CA TRP A 93 -6.39 2.54 1.90
C TRP A 93 -6.61 3.23 3.24
N LEU A 94 -7.87 3.38 3.67
CA LEU A 94 -8.22 4.05 4.93
C LEU A 94 -7.57 3.34 6.14
N ARG A 95 -7.58 2.01 6.15
CA ARG A 95 -6.92 1.21 7.19
C ARG A 95 -5.41 1.43 7.24
N ILE A 96 -4.75 1.54 6.08
CA ILE A 96 -3.31 1.87 6.04
C ILE A 96 -3.07 3.26 6.62
N MET A 97 -3.89 4.25 6.24
CA MET A 97 -3.74 5.63 6.74
C MET A 97 -3.96 5.72 8.26
N GLU A 98 -4.92 4.95 8.79
CA GLU A 98 -5.14 4.79 10.23
C GLU A 98 -3.90 4.24 10.94
N PHE A 99 -3.28 3.18 10.41
CA PHE A 99 -2.04 2.63 10.98
C PHE A 99 -0.84 3.56 10.88
N LEU A 100 -0.79 4.43 9.88
CA LEU A 100 0.29 5.40 9.76
C LEU A 100 0.08 6.60 10.69
N ASN A 101 -1.08 6.69 11.36
CA ASN A 101 -1.44 7.76 12.28
C ASN A 101 -1.12 9.14 11.68
N LEU A 102 -1.29 9.25 10.36
CA LEU A 102 -0.90 10.43 9.61
C LEU A 102 -1.82 11.57 10.05
N ASP A 103 -1.24 12.58 10.70
CA ASP A 103 -1.92 13.83 11.02
C ASP A 103 -2.62 14.34 9.74
N GLU A 104 -3.85 14.81 9.89
CA GLU A 104 -4.74 15.24 8.81
C GLU A 104 -4.04 16.25 7.87
N LYS A 105 -3.11 17.04 8.42
CA LYS A 105 -2.24 17.97 7.68
C LYS A 105 -1.24 17.29 6.73
N LEU A 106 -0.66 16.15 7.12
CA LEU A 106 0.28 15.43 6.27
C LEU A 106 -0.46 14.66 5.18
N VAL A 107 -1.66 14.15 5.50
CA VAL A 107 -2.60 13.64 4.49
C VAL A 107 -2.91 14.73 3.46
N GLN A 108 -3.24 15.94 3.92
CA GLN A 108 -3.52 17.08 3.04
C GLN A 108 -2.30 17.53 2.22
N THR A 109 -1.08 17.47 2.78
CA THR A 109 0.16 17.75 2.01
C THR A 109 0.39 16.71 0.91
N LEU A 110 0.16 15.43 1.19
CA LEU A 110 0.17 14.38 0.16
C LEU A 110 -0.96 14.54 -0.87
N MET A 111 -2.02 15.29 -0.54
CA MET A 111 -3.10 15.64 -1.46
C MET A 111 -2.74 16.84 -2.35
N GLU A 112 -2.00 17.82 -1.84
CA GLU A 112 -1.60 19.05 -2.56
C GLU A 112 -0.43 18.84 -3.54
N VAL A 113 0.44 17.84 -3.31
CA VAL A 113 1.56 17.52 -4.22
C VAL A 113 1.09 17.07 -5.62
N ASP A 114 -0.20 16.78 -5.80
CA ASP A 114 -0.80 16.34 -7.07
C ASP A 114 -1.43 17.47 -7.91
N ASP A 115 -1.48 18.71 -7.40
CA ASP A 115 -2.11 19.85 -8.09
C ASP A 115 -1.18 20.57 -9.10
N GLY A 116 -0.04 19.98 -9.44
CA GLY A 116 0.86 20.56 -10.42
C GLY A 116 1.86 19.58 -11.01
N TYR A 117 1.50 19.00 -12.16
CA TYR A 117 2.24 19.04 -13.44
C TYR A 117 1.35 18.52 -14.58
#